data_AF-A0A7J7PTT8-F1
#
_entry.id   AF-A0A7J7PTT8-F1
#
_cell.length_a   1.000
_cell.length_b   1.000
_cell.length_c   1.000
_cell.angle_alpha   90.00
_cell.angle_beta   90.00
_cell.angle_gamma   90.00
#
_symmetry.space_group_name_H-M   'P 1'
#
loop_
_entity.id
_entity.type
_entity.pdbx_description
1 polymer ?
#
loop_
_entity_poly.entity_id
_entity_poly.type
_entity_poly.pdbx_seq_one_letter_code
_entity_poly.pdbx_strand_id
1 'polypeptide(L)'
;MPEAGVQSETASFAEWEQHGRGIASKLLASMGFRRGGGLGKTGSGISNPLAITILPSKKGLGAASSKHQHHAAGTSNKTKSKKGRGGERSRRRKAIAARLAAKAAAGDRQTKMEAATGTEGLFAFINYNLGSGSEAADRLRDAGVYGGSSSRSKQQTAGAAALASASSAAGGRAGGGQRQQQPDRQGLVGVQDNLAEKKARVAQLTAMLQRNSSNKGLAPQIRAKLAAAQREVDAAAAQHTQMHKAVASREATKKWMKF
;
A
#
# COMPACT_ATOMS: atom_id res chain seq x y z
N MET A 1 -61.63 -13.55 14.65
CA MET A 1 -60.35 -14.15 14.21
C MET A 1 -60.25 -13.94 12.71
N PRO A 2 -59.38 -13.08 12.17
CA PRO A 2 -59.22 -13.00 10.73
C PRO A 2 -58.20 -14.04 10.27
N GLU A 3 -58.69 -15.00 9.49
CA GLU A 3 -57.89 -16.01 8.79
C GLU A 3 -57.11 -15.32 7.67
N ALA A 4 -55.78 -15.31 7.73
CA ALA A 4 -54.94 -14.75 6.68
C ALA A 4 -54.75 -15.80 5.58
N GLY A 5 -55.56 -15.70 4.51
CA GLY A 5 -55.42 -16.53 3.32
C GLY A 5 -54.04 -16.42 2.66
N VAL A 6 -53.66 -17.48 1.95
CA VAL A 6 -52.40 -17.61 1.21
C VAL A 6 -52.29 -16.51 0.15
N GLN A 7 -51.42 -15.52 0.39
CA GLN A 7 -51.14 -14.46 -0.57
C GLN A 7 -50.32 -15.03 -1.75
N SER A 8 -50.93 -15.13 -2.94
CA SER A 8 -50.34 -15.71 -4.16
C SER A 8 -49.60 -14.68 -5.04
N GLU A 9 -49.73 -13.38 -4.78
CA GLU A 9 -48.97 -12.33 -5.47
C GLU A 9 -47.68 -12.01 -4.70
N THR A 10 -46.59 -12.70 -5.03
CA THR A 10 -45.29 -12.49 -4.38
C THR A 10 -44.59 -11.26 -4.97
N ALA A 11 -45.02 -10.07 -4.57
CA ALA A 11 -44.15 -8.89 -4.67
C ALA A 11 -42.95 -9.11 -3.74
N SER A 12 -41.75 -9.17 -4.32
CA SER A 12 -40.47 -9.40 -3.64
C SER A 12 -40.36 -8.46 -2.43
N PHE A 13 -40.26 -9.01 -1.21
CA PHE A 13 -40.30 -8.19 0.01
C PHE A 13 -39.01 -7.41 0.26
N ALA A 14 -37.92 -7.84 -0.34
CA ALA A 14 -36.60 -7.27 -0.09
C ALA A 14 -35.72 -7.31 -1.35
N GLU A 15 -34.85 -6.31 -1.46
CA GLU A 15 -34.01 -6.08 -2.64
C GLU A 15 -33.04 -7.24 -2.93
N TRP A 16 -32.61 -7.97 -1.90
CA TRP A 16 -31.72 -9.12 -2.05
C TRP A 16 -32.38 -10.33 -2.76
N GLU A 17 -33.72 -10.37 -2.87
CA GLU A 17 -34.44 -11.48 -3.49
C GLU A 17 -34.63 -11.36 -5.00
N GLN A 18 -34.13 -10.28 -5.63
CA GLN A 18 -34.17 -10.09 -7.08
C GLN A 18 -33.68 -11.31 -7.86
N HIS A 19 -32.66 -12.01 -7.33
CA HIS A 19 -32.04 -13.17 -7.97
C HIS A 19 -32.52 -14.52 -7.42
N GLY A 20 -33.40 -14.51 -6.40
CA GLY A 20 -33.84 -15.70 -5.67
C GLY A 20 -35.26 -16.17 -5.98
N ARG A 21 -35.90 -15.59 -7.01
CA ARG A 21 -37.29 -15.89 -7.43
C ARG A 21 -38.31 -15.87 -6.27
N GLY A 22 -38.05 -15.10 -5.22
CA GLY A 22 -38.97 -14.99 -4.08
C GLY A 22 -39.04 -16.22 -3.16
N ILE A 23 -38.14 -17.21 -3.29
CA ILE A 23 -38.24 -18.48 -2.54
C ILE A 23 -38.16 -18.24 -1.04
N ALA A 24 -37.27 -17.35 -0.61
CA ALA A 24 -37.09 -17.04 0.81
C ALA A 24 -38.25 -16.21 1.36
N SER A 25 -38.76 -15.23 0.59
CA SER A 25 -39.98 -14.50 0.93
C SER A 25 -41.18 -15.44 1.08
N LYS A 26 -41.30 -16.46 0.22
CA LYS A 26 -42.35 -17.48 0.30
C LYS A 26 -42.25 -18.30 1.59
N LEU A 27 -41.04 -18.71 1.98
CA LEU A 27 -40.83 -19.43 3.23
C LEU A 27 -41.15 -18.55 4.45
N LEU A 28 -40.68 -17.30 4.47
CA LEU A 28 -41.00 -16.37 5.56
C LEU A 28 -42.51 -16.13 5.69
N ALA A 29 -43.21 -15.92 4.57
CA ALA A 29 -44.67 -15.78 4.58
C ALA A 29 -45.36 -17.04 5.11
N SER A 30 -44.91 -18.23 4.72
CA SER A 30 -45.45 -19.50 5.23
C SER A 30 -45.23 -19.68 6.74
N MET A 31 -44.18 -19.06 7.29
CA MET A 31 -43.88 -19.05 8.72
C MET A 31 -44.57 -17.90 9.47
N GLY A 32 -45.45 -17.14 8.81
CA GLY A 32 -46.24 -16.06 9.43
C GLY A 32 -45.56 -14.69 9.43
N PHE A 33 -44.49 -14.48 8.67
CA PHE A 33 -43.90 -13.17 8.49
C PHE A 33 -44.84 -12.23 7.73
N ARG A 34 -45.00 -10.99 8.23
CA ARG A 34 -45.87 -9.97 7.64
C ARG A 34 -45.03 -8.79 7.16
N ARG A 35 -45.22 -8.39 5.90
CA ARG A 35 -44.52 -7.25 5.28
C ARG A 35 -44.70 -5.98 6.13
N GLY A 36 -43.60 -5.27 6.38
CA GLY A 36 -43.59 -4.04 7.17
C GLY A 36 -43.34 -4.22 8.68
N GLY A 37 -43.33 -5.47 9.17
CA GLY A 37 -42.96 -5.81 10.54
C GLY A 37 -41.53 -6.37 10.65
N GLY A 38 -40.98 -6.34 11.86
CA GLY A 38 -39.78 -7.06 12.21
C GLY A 38 -40.06 -8.52 12.55
N LEU A 39 -38.99 -9.31 12.72
CA LEU A 39 -39.09 -10.67 13.26
C LEU A 39 -39.28 -10.67 14.80
N GLY A 40 -39.71 -11.80 15.36
CA GLY A 40 -39.88 -11.98 16.81
C GLY A 40 -41.34 -12.00 17.28
N LYS A 41 -41.56 -12.34 18.55
CA LYS A 41 -42.90 -12.58 19.13
C LYS A 41 -43.87 -11.41 18.98
N THR A 42 -43.36 -10.19 19.08
CA THR A 42 -44.12 -8.93 18.97
C THR A 42 -43.95 -8.25 17.60
N GLY A 43 -43.17 -8.84 16.69
CA GLY A 43 -42.83 -8.23 15.40
C GLY A 43 -41.97 -6.96 15.50
N SER A 44 -41.29 -6.73 16.63
CA SER A 44 -40.45 -5.55 16.89
C SER A 44 -38.98 -5.72 16.52
N GLY A 45 -38.62 -6.81 15.84
CA GLY A 45 -37.27 -7.06 15.38
C GLY A 45 -36.80 -6.05 14.33
N ILE A 46 -35.50 -6.07 14.07
CA ILE A 46 -34.90 -5.20 13.05
C ILE A 46 -35.35 -5.67 11.66
N SER A 47 -36.06 -4.82 10.94
CA SER A 47 -36.54 -5.08 9.57
C SER A 47 -35.52 -4.69 8.50
N ASN A 48 -34.84 -3.55 8.71
CA ASN A 48 -33.83 -3.04 7.79
C ASN A 48 -32.44 -3.59 8.17
N PRO A 49 -31.63 -4.06 7.22
CA PRO A 49 -30.31 -4.58 7.53
C PRO A 49 -29.42 -3.50 8.19
N LEU A 50 -28.60 -3.93 9.15
CA LEU A 50 -27.65 -3.04 9.80
C LEU A 50 -26.52 -2.69 8.81
N ALA A 51 -26.33 -1.41 8.55
CA ALA A 51 -25.23 -0.92 7.73
C ALA A 51 -23.90 -1.07 8.49
N ILE A 52 -22.95 -1.79 7.89
CA ILE A 52 -21.61 -1.99 8.46
C ILE A 52 -20.64 -0.99 7.81
N THR A 53 -19.89 -0.26 8.64
CA THR A 53 -18.80 0.59 8.15
C THR A 53 -17.51 -0.22 8.10
N ILE A 54 -17.03 -0.53 6.90
CA ILE A 54 -15.75 -1.22 6.72
C ILE A 54 -14.61 -0.22 6.97
N LEU A 55 -13.77 -0.50 7.97
CA LEU A 55 -12.61 0.31 8.24
C LEU A 55 -11.51 0.06 7.19
N PRO A 56 -10.79 1.11 6.75
CA PRO A 56 -9.63 0.92 5.90
C PRO A 56 -8.60 0.04 6.59
N SER A 57 -8.02 -0.90 5.84
CA SER A 57 -7.01 -1.81 6.37
C SER A 57 -5.82 -1.05 6.99
N LYS A 58 -5.28 -1.60 8.08
CA LYS A 58 -4.11 -1.06 8.81
C LYS A 58 -4.31 0.35 9.41
N LYS A 59 -5.56 0.79 9.61
CA LYS A 59 -5.85 2.04 10.30
C LYS A 59 -6.63 1.78 11.59
N GLY A 60 -6.31 2.53 12.65
CA GLY A 60 -7.02 2.45 13.91
C GLY A 60 -8.44 3.05 13.83
N LEU A 61 -9.24 2.82 14.86
CA LEU A 61 -10.65 3.25 14.96
C LEU A 61 -10.86 4.74 14.66
N GLY A 62 -9.90 5.60 15.00
CA GLY A 62 -9.95 7.05 14.75
C GLY A 62 -9.72 7.48 13.29
N ALA A 63 -9.45 6.55 12.37
CA ALA A 63 -9.26 6.86 10.96
C ALA A 63 -10.55 6.80 10.12
N ALA A 64 -11.64 6.28 10.71
CA ALA A 64 -12.96 6.40 10.12
C ALA A 64 -13.32 7.89 10.00
N SER A 65 -13.67 8.34 8.80
CA SER A 65 -14.13 9.72 8.59
C SER A 65 -15.35 9.96 9.49
N SER A 66 -15.26 10.96 10.37
CA SER A 66 -16.27 11.39 11.35
C SER A 66 -17.55 11.96 10.69
N LYS A 67 -18.12 11.26 9.71
CA LYS A 67 -19.36 11.64 9.03
C LYS A 67 -20.61 11.04 9.66
N HIS A 68 -20.49 10.30 10.76
CA HIS A 68 -21.62 10.10 11.66
C HIS A 68 -21.62 11.23 12.68
N GLN A 69 -22.47 12.21 12.39
CA GLN A 69 -22.72 13.39 13.20
C GLN A 69 -23.27 12.93 14.55
N HIS A 70 -22.56 13.23 15.64
CA HIS A 70 -23.21 13.32 16.93
C HIS A 70 -24.06 14.59 16.90
N HIS A 71 -25.38 14.45 16.85
CA HIS A 71 -26.29 15.53 17.25
C HIS A 71 -26.13 15.72 18.76
N ALA A 72 -25.11 16.50 19.16
CA ALA A 72 -24.95 16.99 20.52
C ALA A 72 -24.59 18.47 20.41
N ALA A 73 -25.42 19.26 21.08
CA ALA A 73 -25.52 20.70 21.02
C ALA A 73 -24.19 21.45 21.15
N GLY A 74 -24.09 22.56 20.41
CA GLY A 74 -23.24 23.70 20.74
C GLY A 74 -21.74 23.51 20.52
N THR A 75 -21.24 23.99 19.38
CA THR A 75 -20.24 25.09 19.30
C THR A 75 -19.76 25.18 17.86
N SER A 76 -19.86 26.39 17.31
CA SER A 76 -19.34 26.75 15.99
C SER A 76 -17.81 26.66 15.98
N ASN A 77 -17.25 25.49 15.67
CA ASN A 77 -15.81 25.38 15.52
C ASN A 77 -15.41 25.67 14.07
N LYS A 78 -15.03 26.93 13.85
CA LYS A 78 -14.42 27.45 12.62
C LYS A 78 -13.48 26.42 11.99
N THR A 79 -13.72 26.08 10.74
CA THR A 79 -12.83 25.31 9.89
C THR A 79 -11.49 26.05 9.78
N LYS A 80 -10.50 25.66 10.60
CA LYS A 80 -9.11 26.10 10.39
C LYS A 80 -8.69 25.57 9.02
N SER A 81 -8.56 26.47 8.05
CA SER A 81 -8.09 26.14 6.72
C SER A 81 -6.75 25.41 6.84
N LYS A 82 -6.64 24.26 6.16
CA LYS A 82 -5.41 23.48 6.07
C LYS A 82 -4.37 24.33 5.34
N LYS A 83 -3.62 25.16 6.06
CA LYS A 83 -2.42 25.81 5.51
C LYS A 83 -1.47 24.68 5.13
N GLY A 84 -1.22 24.51 3.84
CA GLY A 84 -0.50 23.37 3.28
C GLY A 84 0.80 23.11 4.04
N ARG A 85 1.12 21.83 4.26
CA ARG A 85 2.31 21.33 4.96
C ARG A 85 3.64 22.03 4.58
N GLY A 86 3.72 22.66 3.40
CA GLY A 86 4.86 23.48 2.97
C GLY A 86 5.10 24.74 3.81
N GLY A 87 4.05 25.42 4.28
CA GLY A 87 4.19 26.65 5.07
C GLY A 87 4.78 26.38 6.46
N GLU A 88 4.35 25.29 7.10
CA GLU A 88 4.85 24.89 8.42
C GLU A 88 6.31 24.44 8.36
N ARG A 89 6.67 23.64 7.33
CA ARG A 89 8.04 23.17 7.14
C ARG A 89 9.02 24.33 6.89
N SER A 90 8.58 25.36 6.15
CA SER A 90 9.35 26.59 5.93
C SER A 90 9.56 27.38 7.23
N ARG A 91 8.50 27.59 8.02
CA ARG A 91 8.58 28.27 9.33
C ARG A 91 9.50 27.52 10.29
N ARG A 92 9.39 26.19 10.36
CA ARG A 92 10.24 25.35 11.21
C ARG A 92 11.71 25.41 10.81
N ARG A 93 12.02 25.38 9.51
CA ARG A 93 13.39 25.55 9.00
C ARG A 93 13.97 26.94 9.35
N LYS A 94 13.17 27.99 9.21
CA LYS A 94 13.57 29.37 9.60
C LYS A 94 13.81 29.48 11.11
N ALA A 95 12.96 28.87 11.93
CA ALA A 95 13.11 28.85 13.39
C ALA A 95 14.37 28.10 13.84
N ILE A 96 14.68 26.95 13.22
CA ILE A 96 15.91 26.19 13.50
C ILE A 96 17.14 27.01 13.11
N ALA A 97 17.15 27.61 11.91
CA ALA A 97 18.26 28.45 11.46
C ALA A 97 18.48 29.65 12.38
N ALA A 98 17.41 30.31 12.84
CA ALA A 98 17.51 31.41 13.79
C ALA A 98 18.08 30.97 15.15
N ARG A 99 17.68 29.79 15.65
CA ARG A 99 18.20 29.25 16.91
C ARG A 99 19.67 28.84 16.81
N LEU A 100 20.10 28.29 15.66
CA LEU A 100 21.51 27.99 15.41
C LEU A 100 22.35 29.27 15.30
N ALA A 101 21.86 30.29 14.59
CA ALA A 101 22.53 31.58 14.49
C ALA A 101 22.66 32.29 15.85
N ALA A 102 21.61 32.25 16.68
CA ALA A 102 21.66 32.79 18.03
C ALA A 102 22.68 32.05 18.92
N LYS A 103 22.80 30.73 18.76
CA LYS A 103 23.77 29.92 19.50
C LYS A 103 25.21 30.15 19.03
N ALA A 104 25.43 30.33 17.73
CA ALA A 104 26.73 30.72 17.17
C ALA A 104 27.13 32.12 17.66
N ALA A 105 26.23 33.11 17.60
CA ALA A 105 26.49 34.46 18.08
C ALA A 105 26.75 34.51 19.60
N ALA A 106 26.12 33.64 20.39
CA ALA A 106 26.41 33.49 21.82
C ALA A 106 27.80 32.87 22.05
N GLY A 107 28.19 31.87 21.25
CA GLY A 107 29.54 31.30 21.25
C GLY A 107 30.59 32.35 20.89
N ASP A 108 30.37 33.12 19.82
CA ASP A 108 31.27 34.19 19.40
C ASP A 108 31.39 35.33 20.43
N ARG A 109 30.32 35.59 21.20
CA ARG A 109 30.38 36.53 22.33
C ARG A 109 31.25 35.97 23.45
N GLN A 110 31.14 34.69 23.74
CA GLN A 110 31.94 34.05 24.78
C GLN A 110 33.42 33.98 24.40
N THR A 111 33.75 33.60 23.16
CA THR A 111 35.14 33.60 22.67
C THR A 111 35.74 35.00 22.61
N LYS A 112 34.95 36.04 22.27
CA LYS A 112 35.40 37.44 22.32
C LYS A 112 35.65 37.94 23.73
N MET A 113 34.84 37.53 24.71
CA MET A 113 35.06 37.86 26.13
C MET A 113 36.34 37.19 26.64
N GLU A 114 36.58 35.93 26.29
CA GLU A 114 37.80 35.18 26.64
C GLU A 114 39.06 35.76 25.97
N ALA A 115 38.96 36.21 24.71
CA ALA A 115 40.04 36.90 24.01
C ALA A 115 40.36 38.28 24.62
N ALA A 116 39.35 39.00 25.13
CA ALA A 116 39.53 40.30 25.77
C ALA A 116 40.14 40.20 27.18
N THR A 117 39.87 39.11 27.91
CA THR A 117 40.46 38.87 29.25
C THR A 117 41.85 38.22 29.20
N GLY A 118 42.33 37.82 28.02
CA GLY A 118 43.67 37.24 27.81
C GLY A 118 43.88 35.87 28.47
N THR A 119 42.83 35.29 29.04
CA THR A 119 42.82 33.98 29.67
C THR A 119 42.26 32.98 28.67
N GLU A 120 43.10 32.10 28.13
CA GLU A 120 42.64 31.01 27.26
C GLU A 120 41.55 30.20 27.98
N GLY A 121 40.34 30.15 27.40
CA GLY A 121 39.21 29.49 28.03
C GLY A 121 39.49 28.00 28.27
N LEU A 122 39.11 27.49 29.45
CA LEU A 122 39.33 26.10 29.86
C LEU A 122 38.90 25.06 28.79
N PHE A 123 37.82 25.34 28.07
CA PHE A 123 37.34 24.48 26.99
C PHE A 123 38.11 24.62 25.67
N ALA A 124 38.76 25.77 25.41
CA ALA A 124 39.68 25.92 24.29
C ALA A 124 40.93 25.06 24.50
N PHE A 125 41.47 25.01 25.73
CA PHE A 125 42.57 24.13 26.11
C PHE A 125 42.22 22.63 25.97
N ILE A 126 41.03 22.24 26.43
CA ILE A 126 40.54 20.86 26.26
C ILE A 126 40.35 20.54 24.77
N ASN A 127 39.79 21.44 23.97
CA ASN A 127 39.62 21.20 22.53
C ASN A 127 40.96 21.21 21.77
N TYR A 128 41.95 21.97 22.22
CA TYR A 128 43.27 21.97 21.62
C TYR A 128 44.03 20.67 21.90
N ASN A 129 43.95 20.15 23.14
CA ASN A 129 44.67 18.94 23.53
C ASN A 129 43.91 17.63 23.24
N LEU A 130 42.57 17.64 23.29
CA LEU A 130 41.72 16.45 23.15
C LEU A 130 40.74 16.51 21.96
N GLY A 131 40.62 17.67 21.30
CA GLY A 131 39.70 17.84 20.16
C GLY A 131 40.25 17.30 18.84
N SER A 132 39.41 17.31 17.81
CA SER A 132 39.62 16.65 16.52
C SER A 132 40.78 17.15 15.64
N GLY A 133 41.59 18.09 16.15
CA GLY A 133 42.80 18.62 15.51
C GLY A 133 44.07 18.43 16.35
N SER A 134 44.01 17.67 17.45
CA SER A 134 45.18 17.35 18.27
C SER A 134 45.97 16.18 17.68
N GLU A 135 47.28 16.10 17.97
CA GLU A 135 48.14 14.99 17.52
C GLU A 135 47.58 13.61 17.95
N ALA A 136 46.93 13.54 19.12
CA ALA A 136 46.31 12.31 19.60
C ALA A 136 45.10 11.89 18.73
N ALA A 137 44.32 12.86 18.23
CA ALA A 137 43.22 12.60 17.32
C ALA A 137 43.70 12.18 15.91
N ASP A 138 44.83 12.72 15.43
CA ASP A 138 45.45 12.29 14.18
C ASP A 138 46.05 10.89 14.27
N ARG A 139 46.70 10.53 15.39
CA ARG A 139 47.17 9.16 15.63
C ARG A 139 46.03 8.13 15.67
N LEU A 140 44.85 8.52 16.17
CA LEU A 140 43.65 7.67 16.18
C LEU A 140 42.95 7.56 14.81
N ARG A 141 43.10 8.56 13.92
CA ARG A 141 42.66 8.49 12.52
C ARG A 141 43.59 7.60 11.69
N ASP A 142 44.90 7.73 11.86
CA ASP A 142 45.90 6.86 11.22
C ASP A 142 45.75 5.40 11.69
N ALA A 143 45.41 5.19 12.96
CA ALA A 143 45.08 3.87 13.51
C ALA A 143 43.67 3.36 13.12
N GLY A 144 42.87 4.14 12.36
CA GLY A 144 41.57 3.71 11.83
C GLY A 144 40.45 3.50 12.84
N VAL A 145 40.61 3.93 14.10
CA VAL A 145 39.66 3.64 15.19
C VAL A 145 38.44 4.58 15.19
N TYR A 146 38.56 5.78 14.62
CA TYR A 146 37.46 6.75 14.54
C TYR A 146 37.00 6.99 13.09
N GLY A 147 36.08 6.15 12.62
CA GLY A 147 35.44 6.25 11.29
C GLY A 147 34.42 7.39 11.22
N GLY A 148 34.90 8.60 10.92
CA GLY A 148 34.08 9.79 10.67
C GLY A 148 34.37 10.40 9.29
N SER A 149 33.58 9.98 8.30
CA SER A 149 33.56 10.40 6.89
C SER A 149 33.91 11.87 6.61
N SER A 150 34.99 12.11 5.84
CA SER A 150 34.97 13.05 4.71
C SER A 150 36.24 12.97 3.86
N SER A 151 36.22 12.22 2.76
CA SER A 151 36.98 12.62 1.57
C SER A 151 36.37 12.01 0.31
N ARG A 152 36.03 12.93 -0.56
CA ARG A 152 35.46 12.76 -1.88
C ARG A 152 36.62 12.84 -2.88
N SER A 153 36.87 11.79 -3.65
CA SER A 153 37.60 11.83 -4.94
C SER A 153 37.32 10.51 -5.68
N LYS A 154 36.60 10.54 -6.83
CA LYS A 154 37.15 10.45 -8.21
C LYS A 154 38.24 9.36 -8.33
N GLN A 155 38.23 8.39 -9.25
CA GLN A 155 37.57 8.24 -10.55
C GLN A 155 38.12 6.93 -11.20
N GLN A 156 37.30 6.23 -12.02
CA GLN A 156 37.68 5.24 -13.07
C GLN A 156 38.31 3.91 -12.58
N THR A 157 38.21 2.72 -13.20
CA THR A 157 37.60 2.16 -14.41
C THR A 157 37.73 0.63 -14.34
N ALA A 158 36.96 -0.07 -15.18
CA ALA A 158 37.19 -1.42 -15.71
C ALA A 158 36.75 -2.64 -14.88
N GLY A 159 36.13 -3.60 -15.58
CA GLY A 159 36.01 -4.99 -15.14
C GLY A 159 34.58 -5.53 -15.07
N ALA A 160 33.98 -5.82 -16.23
CA ALA A 160 32.80 -6.67 -16.33
C ALA A 160 33.15 -8.16 -16.04
N ALA A 161 32.10 -8.94 -15.73
CA ALA A 161 32.03 -10.41 -15.70
C ALA A 161 32.24 -11.10 -14.35
N ALA A 162 31.13 -11.34 -13.63
CA ALA A 162 30.75 -12.64 -13.05
C ALA A 162 29.54 -12.47 -12.10
N LEU A 163 28.34 -12.34 -12.63
CA LEU A 163 27.10 -12.59 -11.87
C LEU A 163 26.19 -13.50 -12.70
N ALA A 164 26.63 -14.76 -12.82
CA ALA A 164 25.82 -15.84 -13.32
C ALA A 164 25.55 -16.82 -12.17
N SER A 165 24.26 -17.12 -11.98
CA SER A 165 23.69 -18.28 -11.30
C SER A 165 24.14 -18.59 -9.87
N ALA A 166 23.41 -18.06 -8.89
CA ALA A 166 23.26 -18.71 -7.58
C ALA A 166 21.87 -18.39 -6.99
N SER A 167 20.82 -18.86 -7.66
CA SER A 167 19.48 -18.97 -7.08
C SER A 167 19.16 -20.45 -6.90
N SER A 168 19.61 -21.05 -5.79
CA SER A 168 18.99 -22.23 -5.17
C SER A 168 19.88 -22.76 -4.05
N ALA A 169 19.57 -22.40 -2.80
CA ALA A 169 19.71 -23.27 -1.61
C ALA A 169 19.55 -22.44 -0.33
N ALA A 170 18.32 -22.34 0.16
CA ALA A 170 18.06 -22.19 1.59
C ALA A 170 16.77 -22.95 1.89
N GLY A 171 16.95 -24.11 2.51
CA GLY A 171 15.91 -25.11 2.74
C GLY A 171 14.85 -24.65 3.74
N GLY A 172 13.59 -24.86 3.35
CA GLY A 172 12.48 -25.03 4.27
C GLY A 172 12.19 -26.53 4.43
N ARG A 173 12.24 -27.02 5.67
CA ARG A 173 11.63 -28.30 6.07
C ARG A 173 10.11 -28.20 5.88
N ALA A 174 9.49 -29.18 5.24
CA ALA A 174 8.24 -29.84 5.66
C ALA A 174 7.72 -30.75 4.56
N GLY A 175 7.41 -31.99 4.92
CA GLY A 175 6.85 -32.99 4.03
C GLY A 175 5.44 -32.66 3.55
N GLY A 176 5.12 -33.17 2.36
CA GLY A 176 3.78 -33.13 1.78
C GLY A 176 3.88 -33.60 0.34
N GLY A 177 3.42 -34.83 0.06
CA GLY A 177 3.46 -35.43 -1.27
C GLY A 177 2.86 -34.49 -2.32
N GLN A 178 3.60 -34.31 -3.42
CA GLN A 178 3.13 -33.55 -4.56
C GLN A 178 2.00 -34.29 -5.26
N ARG A 179 0.77 -34.11 -4.78
CA ARG A 179 -0.38 -34.16 -5.66
C ARG A 179 -0.21 -33.00 -6.63
N GLN A 180 0.04 -33.31 -7.89
CA GLN A 180 -0.03 -32.35 -9.00
C GLN A 180 -1.31 -31.53 -8.82
N GLN A 181 -1.15 -30.25 -8.45
CA GLN A 181 -2.27 -29.36 -8.24
C GLN A 181 -2.99 -29.24 -9.57
N GLN A 182 -4.18 -29.82 -9.62
CA GLN A 182 -5.00 -29.78 -10.80
C GLN A 182 -5.43 -28.33 -11.03
N PRO A 183 -5.54 -27.86 -12.29
CA PRO A 183 -6.08 -26.54 -12.58
C PRO A 183 -7.54 -26.50 -12.15
N ASP A 184 -7.77 -26.10 -10.91
CA ASP A 184 -9.09 -25.87 -10.35
C ASP A 184 -9.61 -24.51 -10.85
N ARG A 185 -10.94 -24.31 -10.82
CA ARG A 185 -11.56 -23.03 -11.21
C ARG A 185 -10.97 -21.82 -10.48
N GLN A 186 -10.43 -22.02 -9.27
CA GLN A 186 -9.72 -20.99 -8.51
C GLN A 186 -8.38 -20.58 -9.15
N GLY A 187 -7.66 -21.51 -9.78
CA GLY A 187 -6.43 -21.21 -10.51
C GLY A 187 -6.68 -20.35 -11.76
N LEU A 188 -7.86 -20.47 -12.38
CA LEU A 188 -8.24 -19.65 -13.53
C LEU A 188 -8.37 -18.17 -13.17
N VAL A 189 -8.88 -17.85 -11.97
CA VAL A 189 -9.00 -16.47 -11.48
C VAL A 189 -7.62 -15.85 -11.28
N GLY A 190 -6.67 -16.59 -10.69
CA GLY A 190 -5.29 -16.11 -10.55
C GLY A 190 -4.64 -15.81 -11.90
N VAL A 191 -4.90 -16.61 -12.94
CA VAL A 191 -4.40 -16.35 -14.30
C VAL A 191 -5.04 -15.10 -14.92
N GLN A 192 -6.32 -14.81 -14.61
CA GLN A 192 -6.98 -13.58 -15.06
C GLN A 192 -6.37 -12.33 -14.41
N ASP A 193 -6.09 -12.38 -13.11
CA ASP A 193 -5.43 -11.27 -12.40
C ASP A 193 -4.03 -11.00 -12.97
N ASN A 194 -3.26 -12.07 -13.25
CA ASN A 194 -1.96 -11.96 -13.92
C ASN A 194 -2.08 -11.33 -15.33
N LEU A 195 -3.11 -11.69 -16.09
CA LEU A 195 -3.36 -11.09 -17.41
C LEU A 195 -3.74 -9.60 -17.28
N ALA A 196 -4.54 -9.24 -16.27
CA ALA A 196 -4.93 -7.86 -16.01
C ALA A 196 -3.73 -6.98 -15.62
N GLU A 197 -2.83 -7.48 -14.77
CA GLU A 197 -1.59 -6.78 -14.39
C GLU A 197 -0.70 -6.52 -15.62
N LYS A 198 -0.51 -7.53 -16.47
CA LYS A 198 0.28 -7.38 -17.71
C LYS A 198 -0.35 -6.36 -18.68
N LYS A 199 -1.68 -6.34 -18.80
CA LYS A 199 -2.39 -5.32 -19.58
C LYS A 199 -2.21 -3.91 -19.01
N ALA A 200 -2.26 -3.75 -17.69
CA ALA A 200 -1.98 -2.48 -17.04
C ALA A 200 -0.55 -1.98 -17.31
N ARG A 201 0.43 -2.90 -17.35
CA ARG A 201 1.82 -2.59 -17.71
C ARG A 201 1.96 -2.10 -19.15
N VAL A 202 1.25 -2.71 -20.10
CA VAL A 202 1.19 -2.23 -21.49
C VAL A 202 0.61 -0.81 -21.54
N ALA A 203 -0.52 -0.56 -20.86
CA ALA A 203 -1.12 0.77 -20.81
C ALA A 203 -0.17 1.83 -20.23
N GLN A 204 0.58 1.49 -19.18
CA GLN A 204 1.59 2.36 -18.60
C GLN A 204 2.71 2.70 -19.60
N LEU A 205 3.23 1.68 -20.33
CA LEU A 205 4.29 1.89 -21.33
C LEU A 205 3.78 2.72 -22.53
N THR A 206 2.54 2.51 -22.95
CA THR A 206 1.89 3.33 -23.99
C THR A 206 1.77 4.79 -23.55
N ALA A 207 1.34 5.04 -22.32
CA ALA A 207 1.29 6.40 -21.77
C ALA A 207 2.69 7.03 -21.63
N MET A 208 3.70 6.25 -21.26
CA MET A 208 5.10 6.70 -21.24
C MET A 208 5.62 7.03 -22.64
N LEU A 209 5.22 6.27 -23.66
CA LEU A 209 5.58 6.53 -25.05
C LEU A 209 4.97 7.84 -25.55
N GLN A 210 3.72 8.10 -25.22
CA GLN A 210 3.02 9.33 -25.60
C GLN A 210 3.68 10.57 -24.96
N ARG A 211 4.05 10.47 -23.68
CA ARG A 211 4.74 11.55 -22.94
C ARG A 211 6.18 11.78 -23.41
N ASN A 212 6.85 10.73 -23.87
CA ASN A 212 8.27 10.78 -24.28
C ASN A 212 8.43 10.73 -25.81
N SER A 213 7.42 11.11 -26.57
CA SER A 213 7.41 11.00 -28.04
C SER A 213 8.51 11.84 -28.71
N SER A 214 8.85 13.01 -28.14
CA SER A 214 9.91 13.89 -28.63
C SER A 214 11.32 13.47 -28.17
N ASN A 215 11.45 12.55 -27.20
CA ASN A 215 12.74 12.10 -26.71
C ASN A 215 13.28 10.97 -27.59
N LYS A 216 14.17 11.32 -28.52
CA LYS A 216 14.74 10.41 -29.53
C LYS A 216 15.52 9.22 -28.95
N GLY A 217 16.08 9.35 -27.74
CA GLY A 217 16.83 8.26 -27.08
C GLY A 217 15.94 7.29 -26.30
N LEU A 218 14.92 7.81 -25.59
CA LEU A 218 14.03 7.00 -24.75
C LEU A 218 12.88 6.35 -25.53
N ALA A 219 12.34 7.02 -26.55
CA ALA A 219 11.25 6.51 -27.38
C ALA A 219 11.50 5.10 -27.97
N PRO A 220 12.67 4.79 -28.58
CA PRO A 220 12.92 3.43 -29.10
C PRO A 220 12.98 2.38 -28.00
N GLN A 221 13.52 2.72 -26.82
CA GLN A 221 13.58 1.80 -25.68
C GLN A 221 12.19 1.50 -25.13
N ILE A 222 11.32 2.52 -25.03
CA ILE A 222 9.94 2.34 -24.57
C ILE A 222 9.15 1.49 -25.58
N ARG A 223 9.34 1.71 -26.89
CA ARG A 223 8.72 0.89 -27.95
C ARG A 223 9.16 -0.57 -27.86
N ALA A 224 10.46 -0.85 -27.67
CA ALA A 224 10.96 -2.20 -27.50
C ALA A 224 10.38 -2.90 -26.26
N LYS A 225 10.29 -2.18 -25.13
CA LYS A 225 9.67 -2.70 -23.90
C LYS A 225 8.16 -2.92 -24.06
N LEU A 226 7.48 -2.04 -24.81
CA LEU A 226 6.06 -2.18 -25.12
C LEU A 226 5.84 -3.45 -25.96
N ALA A 227 6.65 -3.68 -27.00
CA ALA A 227 6.56 -4.89 -27.82
C ALA A 227 6.82 -6.18 -27.01
N ALA A 228 7.78 -6.16 -26.09
CA ALA A 228 8.01 -7.28 -25.18
C ALA A 228 6.81 -7.53 -24.24
N ALA A 229 6.28 -6.47 -23.64
CA ALA A 229 5.12 -6.55 -22.75
C ALA A 229 3.85 -7.04 -23.49
N GLN A 230 3.65 -6.65 -24.76
CA GLN A 230 2.56 -7.16 -25.59
C GLN A 230 2.68 -8.68 -25.81
N ARG A 231 3.88 -9.17 -26.15
CA ARG A 231 4.13 -10.62 -26.28
C ARG A 231 3.83 -11.39 -24.99
N GLU A 232 4.15 -10.82 -23.84
CA GLU A 232 3.83 -11.42 -22.54
C GLU A 232 2.32 -11.45 -22.24
N VAL A 233 1.57 -10.44 -22.68
CA VAL A 233 0.09 -10.42 -22.59
C VAL A 233 -0.48 -11.50 -23.51
N ASP A 234 0.01 -11.61 -24.74
CA ASP A 234 -0.48 -12.60 -25.70
C ASP A 234 -0.18 -14.03 -25.24
N ALA A 235 1.03 -14.26 -24.71
CA ALA A 235 1.40 -15.54 -24.11
C ALA A 235 0.53 -15.88 -22.90
N ALA A 236 0.27 -14.92 -22.00
CA ALA A 236 -0.61 -15.12 -20.86
C ALA A 236 -2.08 -15.36 -21.28
N ALA A 237 -2.54 -14.71 -22.34
CA ALA A 237 -3.88 -14.93 -22.90
C ALA A 237 -3.98 -16.33 -23.53
N ALA A 238 -2.96 -16.77 -24.26
CA ALA A 238 -2.88 -18.12 -24.79
C ALA A 238 -2.91 -19.16 -23.65
N GLN A 239 -2.14 -18.95 -22.58
CA GLN A 239 -2.18 -19.79 -21.38
C GLN A 239 -3.57 -19.79 -20.73
N HIS A 240 -4.21 -18.63 -20.56
CA HIS A 240 -5.56 -18.53 -20.02
C HIS A 240 -6.58 -19.32 -20.85
N THR A 241 -6.54 -19.21 -22.18
CA THR A 241 -7.44 -19.96 -23.07
C THR A 241 -7.16 -21.46 -23.05
N GLN A 242 -5.89 -21.88 -23.01
CA GLN A 242 -5.50 -23.29 -22.88
C GLN A 242 -5.98 -23.87 -21.55
N MET A 243 -5.81 -23.14 -20.44
CA MET A 243 -6.32 -23.52 -19.13
C MET A 243 -7.85 -23.65 -19.14
N HIS A 244 -8.56 -22.69 -19.73
CA HIS A 244 -10.02 -22.76 -19.85
C HIS A 244 -10.49 -23.98 -20.68
N LYS A 245 -9.81 -24.29 -21.79
CA LYS A 245 -10.09 -25.48 -22.61
C LYS A 245 -9.80 -26.78 -21.85
N ALA A 246 -8.69 -26.83 -21.10
CA ALA A 246 -8.31 -28.01 -20.31
C ALA A 246 -9.26 -28.26 -19.13
N VAL A 247 -9.75 -27.21 -18.47
CA VAL A 247 -10.78 -27.34 -17.42
C VAL A 247 -12.10 -27.83 -18.03
N ALA A 248 -12.53 -27.24 -19.16
CA ALA A 248 -13.77 -27.62 -19.83
C ALA A 248 -13.75 -29.08 -20.31
N SER A 249 -12.64 -29.56 -20.88
CA SER A 249 -12.52 -30.96 -21.32
C SER A 249 -12.59 -31.93 -20.15
N ARG A 250 -11.95 -31.61 -19.02
CA ARG A 250 -12.00 -32.40 -17.79
C ARG A 250 -13.38 -32.44 -17.15
N GLU A 251 -14.11 -31.33 -17.20
CA GLU A 251 -15.49 -31.30 -16.71
C GLU A 251 -16.43 -32.10 -17.62
N ALA A 252 -16.19 -32.07 -18.93
CA ALA A 252 -16.91 -32.93 -19.87
C ALA A 252 -16.68 -34.41 -19.55
N THR A 253 -15.43 -34.86 -19.37
CA THR A 253 -15.16 -36.27 -19.03
C THR A 253 -15.79 -36.68 -17.71
N LYS A 254 -15.68 -35.85 -16.66
CA LYS A 254 -16.35 -36.11 -15.37
C LYS A 254 -17.87 -36.21 -15.50
N LYS A 255 -18.48 -35.40 -16.38
CA LYS A 255 -19.91 -35.47 -16.66
C LYS A 255 -20.30 -36.77 -17.35
N TRP A 256 -19.49 -37.23 -18.30
CA TRP A 256 -19.70 -38.52 -18.98
C TRP A 256 -19.50 -39.72 -18.04
N MET A 257 -18.56 -39.67 -17.09
CA MET A 257 -18.31 -40.76 -16.12
C MET A 257 -19.37 -40.87 -15.00
N LYS A 258 -20.36 -39.97 -14.98
CA LYS A 258 -21.43 -39.95 -13.96
C LYS A 258 -22.72 -40.62 -14.44
N PHE A 259 -22.76 -41.04 -15.70
CA PHE A 259 -23.79 -41.87 -16.32
C PHE A 259 -23.17 -43.21 -16.69
#